data_AF-A0A1C5PNQ3-F1
#
_entry.id   AF-A0A1C5PNQ3-F1
#
_cell.length_a   1.000
_cell.length_b   1.000
_cell.length_c   1.000
_cell.angle_alpha   90.00
_cell.angle_beta   90.00
_cell.angle_gamma   90.00
#
_symmetry.space_group_name_H-M   'P 1'
#
loop_
_entity.id
_entity.type
_entity.pdbx_description
1 polymer ?
#
loop_
_entity_poly.entity_id
_entity_poly.type
_entity_poly.pdbx_seq_one_letter_code
_entity_poly.pdbx_strand_id
1 'polypeptide(L)' 'MRKFFKIFFSVVVILYFSATMFYCFVAGTPEAGKGAAIYIMSAAGLSILFPAFTCGCIHYIIYLRKKLDEKSK' A
#
# COMPACT_ATOMS: atom_id res chain seq x y z
N MET A 1 13.95 -20.22 -0.75
CA MET A 1 13.96 -19.17 -1.79
C MET A 1 12.59 -18.63 -2.21
N ARG A 2 11.56 -19.44 -2.50
CA ARG A 2 10.23 -18.93 -2.94
C ARG A 2 9.58 -17.88 -2.02
N LYS A 3 9.71 -18.01 -0.70
CA LYS A 3 9.12 -17.07 0.27
C LYS A 3 9.76 -15.68 0.22
N PHE A 4 11.08 -15.62 0.03
CA PHE A 4 11.85 -14.38 -0.03
C PHE A 4 11.56 -13.61 -1.32
N PHE A 5 11.53 -14.30 -2.47
CA PHE A 5 11.13 -13.71 -3.75
C PHE A 5 9.70 -13.16 -3.73
N LYS A 6 8.78 -13.85 -3.05
CA LYS A 6 7.39 -13.39 -2.90
C LYS A 6 7.28 -12.11 -2.07
N ILE A 7 8.06 -12.00 -1.00
CA ILE A 7 8.14 -10.78 -0.18
C ILE A 7 8.77 -9.65 -1.00
N PHE A 8 9.88 -9.90 -1.68
CA PHE A 8 10.55 -8.92 -2.52
C PHE A 8 9.62 -8.37 -3.61
N PHE A 9 8.95 -9.25 -4.36
CA PHE A 9 7.99 -8.86 -5.38
C PHE A 9 6.82 -8.05 -4.79
N SER A 10 6.30 -8.46 -3.63
CA SER A 10 5.25 -7.71 -2.93
C SER A 10 5.72 -6.30 -2.55
N VAL A 11 6.95 -6.14 -2.05
CA VAL A 11 7.51 -4.84 -1.68
C VAL A 11 7.68 -3.96 -2.93
N VAL A 12 8.21 -4.51 -4.02
CA VAL A 12 8.38 -3.77 -5.28
C VAL A 12 7.03 -3.29 -5.82
N VAL A 13 6.00 -4.15 -5.79
CA VAL A 13 4.65 -3.79 -6.23
C VAL A 13 4.06 -2.68 -5.35
N ILE A 14 4.18 -2.79 -4.03
CA ILE A 14 3.72 -1.75 -3.09
C ILE A 14 4.40 -0.42 -3.39
N LEU A 15 5.73 -0.41 -3.53
CA LEU A 15 6.50 0.81 -3.84
C LEU A 15 6.09 1.42 -5.17
N TYR A 16 5.86 0.59 -6.20
CA TYR A 16 5.40 1.05 -7.51
C TYR A 16 4.04 1.75 -7.42
N PHE A 17 3.05 1.10 -6.78
CA PHE A 17 1.72 1.67 -6.58
C PHE A 17 1.75 2.93 -5.70
N SER A 18 2.55 2.93 -4.64
CA SER A 18 2.73 4.11 -3.79
C SER A 18 3.30 5.27 -4.58
N ALA A 19 4.32 5.05 -5.40
CA ALA A 19 4.91 6.10 -6.22
C ALA A 19 3.92 6.65 -7.27
N THR A 20 3.14 5.79 -7.92
CA THR A 20 2.11 6.24 -8.88
C THR A 20 0.99 7.00 -8.19
N MET A 21 0.47 6.52 -7.06
CA MET A 21 -0.55 7.24 -6.30
C MET A 21 -0.04 8.58 -5.77
N PHE A 22 1.20 8.60 -5.27
CA PHE A 22 1.83 9.82 -4.81
C PHE A 22 1.97 10.85 -5.94
N TYR A 23 2.42 10.42 -7.12
CA TYR A 23 2.50 11.29 -8.30
C TYR A 23 1.13 11.88 -8.65
N CYS A 24 0.08 11.06 -8.68
CA CYS A 24 -1.29 11.51 -8.94
C CYS A 24 -1.80 12.49 -7.86
N PHE A 25 -1.46 12.27 -6.59
CA PHE A 25 -1.86 13.18 -5.51
C PHE A 25 -1.10 14.50 -5.61
N VAL A 26 0.21 14.48 -5.77
CA VAL A 26 1.04 15.71 -5.82
C VAL A 26 0.69 16.59 -7.01
N ALA A 27 0.20 16.03 -8.12
CA ALA A 27 -0.27 16.82 -9.27
C ALA A 27 -1.41 17.82 -8.93
N GLY A 28 -2.14 17.61 -7.83
CA GLY A 28 -3.17 18.53 -7.33
C GLY A 28 -2.70 19.53 -6.28
N THR A 29 -1.39 19.63 -6.01
CA THR A 29 -0.87 20.48 -4.92
C THR A 29 -1.01 21.97 -5.28
N PRO A 30 -1.53 22.82 -4.37
CA PRO A 30 -1.55 24.27 -4.59
C PRO A 30 -0.13 24.87 -4.63
N GLU A 31 0.09 25.81 -5.55
CA GLU A 31 1.42 26.36 -5.93
C GLU A 31 2.17 27.11 -4.81
N ALA A 32 1.52 27.57 -3.74
CA ALA A 32 2.20 28.35 -2.70
C ALA A 32 1.56 28.26 -1.30
N GLY A 33 2.44 28.26 -0.27
CA GLY A 33 2.08 28.43 1.14
C GLY A 33 2.26 27.18 2.01
N LYS A 34 2.03 27.33 3.33
CA LYS A 34 2.08 26.20 4.30
C LYS A 34 1.15 25.05 3.94
N GLY A 35 0.07 25.31 3.21
CA GLY A 35 -0.88 24.30 2.75
C GLY A 35 -0.27 23.30 1.75
N ALA A 36 0.67 23.72 0.91
CA ALA A 36 1.34 22.85 -0.05
C ALA A 36 2.19 21.78 0.66
N ALA A 37 2.94 22.16 1.69
CA ALA A 37 3.76 21.23 2.47
C ALA A 37 2.91 20.19 3.22
N ILE A 38 1.80 20.62 3.85
CA ILE A 38 0.87 19.72 4.54
C ILE A 38 0.20 18.77 3.54
N TYR A 39 -0.17 19.27 2.36
CA TYR A 39 -0.77 18.47 1.30
C TYR A 39 0.20 17.38 0.80
N ILE A 40 1.44 17.73 0.49
CA ILE A 40 2.46 16.76 0.03
C ILE A 40 2.74 15.72 1.12
N MET A 41 2.85 16.14 2.38
CA MET A 41 3.05 15.22 3.51
C MET A 41 1.88 14.25 3.68
N SER A 42 0.64 14.76 3.55
CA SER A 42 -0.57 13.95 3.62
C SER A 42 -0.69 12.99 2.43
N ALA A 43 -0.36 13.46 1.23
CA ALA A 43 -0.31 12.66 0.01
C ALA A 43 0.72 11.53 0.12
N ALA A 44 1.91 11.81 0.66
CA ALA A 44 2.94 10.81 0.91
C ALA A 44 2.42 9.73 1.88
N GLY A 45 1.84 10.14 3.01
CA GLY A 45 1.26 9.23 3.99
C GLY A 45 0.16 8.34 3.39
N LEU A 46 -0.80 8.93 2.69
CA LEU A 46 -1.91 8.20 2.06
C LEU A 46 -1.41 7.24 0.98
N SER A 47 -0.48 7.68 0.13
CA SER A 47 0.05 6.86 -0.97
C SER A 47 0.75 5.59 -0.50
N ILE A 48 1.31 5.58 0.72
CA ILE A 48 1.92 4.39 1.32
C ILE A 48 0.88 3.58 2.10
N LEU A 49 -0.02 4.27 2.80
CA LEU A 49 -1.03 3.63 3.64
C LEU A 49 -2.01 2.79 2.83
N PHE A 50 -2.46 3.27 1.65
CA PHE A 50 -3.41 2.52 0.81
C PHE A 50 -2.85 1.16 0.33
N PRO A 51 -1.71 1.10 -0.38
CA PRO A 51 -1.17 -0.18 -0.86
C PRO A 51 -0.76 -1.12 0.27
N ALA A 52 -0.22 -0.59 1.37
CA ALA A 52 0.12 -1.38 2.55
C ALA A 52 -1.12 -1.99 3.20
N PHE A 53 -2.20 -1.21 3.35
CA PHE A 53 -3.46 -1.67 3.90
C PHE A 53 -4.09 -2.75 3.01
N THR A 54 -4.16 -2.53 1.69
CA THR A 54 -4.67 -3.52 0.74
C THR A 54 -3.88 -4.84 0.82
N CYS A 55 -2.55 -4.76 0.89
CA CYS A 55 -1.70 -5.94 1.05
C CYS A 55 -2.01 -6.67 2.38
N GLY A 56 -2.18 -5.93 3.48
CA GLY A 56 -2.58 -6.47 4.78
C GLY A 56 -3.93 -7.19 4.74
N CYS A 57 -4.95 -6.57 4.11
CA CYS A 57 -6.27 -7.17 3.94
C CYS A 57 -6.21 -8.48 3.14
N ILE A 58 -5.48 -8.51 2.02
CA ILE A 58 -5.33 -9.72 1.21
C ILE A 58 -4.66 -10.83 2.03
N HIS A 59 -3.61 -10.50 2.78
CA HIS A 59 -2.93 -11.47 3.64
C HIS A 59 -3.87 -12.02 4.72
N TYR A 60 -4.69 -11.16 5.32
CA TYR A 60 -5.68 -11.55 6.31
C TYR A 60 -6.78 -12.44 5.74
N ILE A 61 -7.30 -12.13 4.54
CA ILE A 61 -8.29 -12.97 3.84
C ILE A 61 -7.72 -14.36 3.57
N ILE A 62 -6.48 -14.45 3.07
CA ILE A 62 -5.82 -15.74 2.82
C ILE A 62 -5.64 -16.52 4.12
N TYR A 63 -5.29 -15.84 5.22
CA TYR A 63 -5.17 -16.45 6.54
C TYR A 63 -6.51 -17.01 7.03
N LEU A 64 -7.59 -16.23 6.93
CA LEU A 64 -8.93 -16.67 7.32
C LEU A 64 -9.42 -17.86 6.49
N ARG A 65 -9.15 -17.87 5.17
CA ARG A 65 -9.49 -19.01 4.30
C ARG A 65 -8.82 -20.30 4.77
N LYS A 66 -7.52 -20.25 5.11
CA LYS A 66 -6.82 -21.43 5.66
C LYS A 66 -7.44 -21.93 6.95
N LYS A 67 -7.78 -21.02 7.88
CA LYS A 67 -8.46 -21.35 9.13
C LYS A 67 -9.84 -22.01 8.91
N LEU A 68 -10.55 -21.61 7.87
CA LEU A 68 -11.84 -22.20 7.51
C LEU A 68 -11.67 -23.61 6.94
N ASP A 69 -10.70 -23.81 6.04
CA ASP A 69 -10.39 -25.11 5.45
C ASP A 69 -9.94 -26.13 6.52
N GLU A 70 -9.16 -25.68 7.51
CA GLU A 70 -8.75 -26.49 8.67
C GLU A 70 -9.91 -26.91 9.56
N LYS A 71 -10.95 -26.07 9.72
CA LYS A 71 -12.16 -26.38 10.50
C LYS A 71 -13.18 -27.22 9.72
N SER A 72 -13.14 -27.16 8.40
CA SER A 72 -14.02 -27.94 7.52
C SER A 72 -13.58 -29.39 7.35
N LYS A 73 -12.39 -29.75 7.86
CA LYS A 73 -11.79 -31.08 7.78
C LYS A 73 -11.83 -31.77 9.14
#